data_AF-A0A0F9G196-F1
#
_entry.id   AF-A0A0F9G196-F1
#
_cell.length_a   1.000
_cell.length_b   1.000
_cell.length_c   1.000
_cell.angle_alpha   90.00
_cell.angle_beta   90.00
_cell.angle_gamma   90.00
#
_symmetry.space_group_name_H-M   'P 1'
#
loop_
_entity.id
_entity.type
_entity.pdbx_description
1 polymer ?
#
loop_
_entity_poly.entity_id
_entity_poly.type
_entity_poly.pdbx_seq_one_letter_code
_entity_poly.pdbx_strand_id
1 'polypeptide(L)'
;MPLLTGCSEEDIAANISILIEEEGKSPKQASAIAHAMCKATVYDDEDRKATAFTQEDVNYTPQSSDENRRCGNCRWFQGEDEIYPCLIVLPEPEAIVEGGLSDAYEPMPERETETERSLKYYYGGAIKALSDGGYEMYLVGHTDEDRKDFHNEYFDEESDLMELNHPLVGRPVLYQHGFDEAIGVIPIGKFRFAQRDRDGLLTRFDLDFASQKALQIQSLGSSDKWKAEQIQLAEEHELRIRELIAEDKLRGSSGALPQGIVVDGKTGHILRWPIIEGSLTPTQADPYELTRVHTAKSLQAALIEQRAKEATADNDKRENKNRKRTQAKRKLSMSLKALTKQEIEEIVQEAMTNIVVNIAEAAGLEVTPEEAGDLADEVVDVAVDVVEEELDEEMKQEGVDEDDDEEEQKSIRIRAIQNIMNRHVVEFVPEKIKARIVRQEQQSQ
;
A
#
# COMPACT_ATOMS: atom_id res chain seq x y z
N MET A 1 31.99 -25.96 -5.44
CA MET A 1 32.75 -25.44 -4.28
C MET A 1 32.61 -23.92 -4.22
N PRO A 2 32.83 -23.21 -3.09
CA PRO A 2 32.81 -21.75 -3.14
C PRO A 2 33.95 -21.27 -4.06
N LEU A 3 33.60 -20.42 -5.02
CA LEU A 3 34.59 -19.75 -5.87
C LEU A 3 35.51 -18.89 -4.98
N LEU A 4 36.78 -18.78 -5.35
CA LEU A 4 37.74 -17.96 -4.62
C LEU A 4 37.30 -16.49 -4.68
N THR A 5 37.33 -15.80 -3.54
CA THR A 5 36.89 -14.40 -3.42
C THR A 5 37.96 -13.38 -3.77
N GLY A 6 39.17 -13.83 -4.13
CA GLY A 6 40.27 -12.95 -4.51
C GLY A 6 40.21 -12.49 -5.98
N CYS A 7 40.89 -11.36 -6.26
CA CYS A 7 40.98 -10.76 -7.60
C CYS A 7 42.40 -10.68 -8.15
N SER A 8 43.30 -11.52 -7.64
CA SER A 8 44.59 -11.72 -8.30
C SER A 8 44.41 -12.46 -9.63
N GLU A 9 45.40 -12.37 -10.52
CA GLU A 9 45.39 -13.16 -11.76
C GLU A 9 45.33 -14.67 -11.47
N GLU A 10 45.92 -15.12 -10.35
CA GLU A 10 45.87 -16.51 -9.89
C GLU A 10 44.45 -16.91 -9.46
N ASP A 11 43.73 -16.04 -8.74
CA ASP A 11 42.35 -16.30 -8.30
C ASP A 11 41.38 -16.34 -9.49
N ILE A 12 41.55 -15.41 -10.45
CA ILE A 12 40.75 -15.38 -11.67
C ILE A 12 40.98 -16.66 -12.48
N ALA A 13 42.23 -17.11 -12.62
CA ALA A 13 42.56 -18.34 -13.34
C ALA A 13 41.98 -19.60 -12.65
N ALA A 14 42.01 -19.64 -11.32
CA ALA A 14 41.42 -20.73 -10.53
C ALA A 14 39.89 -20.76 -10.67
N ASN A 15 39.22 -19.60 -10.58
CA ASN A 15 37.77 -19.51 -10.77
C ASN A 15 37.34 -19.89 -12.18
N ILE A 16 38.09 -19.48 -13.21
CA ILE A 16 37.84 -19.92 -14.60
C ILE A 16 37.91 -21.44 -14.72
N SER A 17 38.90 -22.07 -14.08
CA SER A 17 39.07 -23.52 -14.13
C SER A 17 37.88 -24.25 -13.48
N ILE A 18 37.44 -23.80 -12.29
CA ILE A 18 36.27 -24.36 -11.59
C ILE A 18 35.00 -24.22 -12.45
N LEU A 19 34.76 -23.04 -13.04
CA LEU A 19 33.58 -22.79 -13.87
C LEU A 19 33.55 -23.67 -15.13
N ILE A 20 34.70 -24.02 -15.70
CA ILE A 20 34.77 -24.93 -16.86
C ILE A 20 34.56 -26.37 -16.42
N GLU A 21 35.31 -26.83 -15.41
CA GLU A 21 35.37 -28.24 -15.05
C GLU A 21 34.15 -28.71 -14.25
N GLU A 22 33.64 -27.89 -13.34
CA GLU A 22 32.54 -28.26 -12.45
C GLU A 22 31.18 -27.78 -12.97
N GLU A 23 31.12 -26.59 -13.57
CA GLU A 23 29.87 -25.99 -14.02
C GLU A 23 29.62 -26.07 -15.54
N GLY A 24 30.54 -26.70 -16.28
CA GLY A 24 30.41 -26.92 -17.72
C GLY A 24 30.32 -25.63 -18.55
N LYS A 25 30.81 -24.50 -18.03
CA LYS A 25 30.83 -23.24 -18.77
C LYS A 25 31.86 -23.31 -19.90
N SER A 26 31.57 -22.68 -21.04
CA SER A 26 32.61 -22.49 -22.06
C SER A 26 33.73 -21.59 -21.54
N PRO A 27 34.99 -21.72 -22.04
CA PRO A 27 36.10 -20.88 -21.59
C PRO A 27 35.81 -19.37 -21.67
N LYS A 28 35.04 -18.95 -22.68
CA LYS A 28 34.63 -17.55 -22.85
C LYS A 28 33.63 -17.11 -21.77
N GLN A 29 32.67 -17.96 -21.42
CA GLN A 29 31.70 -17.68 -20.36
C GLN A 29 32.37 -17.68 -18.98
N ALA A 30 33.20 -18.68 -18.70
CA ALA A 30 33.96 -18.78 -17.45
C ALA A 30 34.85 -17.54 -17.23
N SER A 31 35.57 -17.10 -18.27
CA SER A 31 36.38 -15.88 -18.23
C SER A 31 35.54 -14.62 -17.97
N ALA A 32 34.41 -14.46 -18.66
CA ALA A 32 33.53 -13.32 -18.46
C ALA A 32 32.95 -13.28 -17.04
N ILE A 33 32.51 -14.42 -16.51
CA ILE A 33 31.95 -14.54 -15.15
C ILE A 33 33.03 -14.23 -14.10
N ALA A 34 34.20 -14.84 -14.18
CA ALA A 34 35.29 -14.62 -13.23
C ALA A 34 35.75 -13.14 -13.19
N HIS A 35 35.83 -12.47 -14.35
CA HIS A 35 36.16 -11.04 -14.39
C HIS A 35 35.02 -10.14 -13.92
N ALA A 36 33.76 -10.54 -14.13
CA ALA A 36 32.59 -9.80 -13.64
C ALA A 36 32.50 -9.87 -12.11
N MET A 37 32.78 -11.04 -11.51
CA MET A 37 32.89 -11.20 -10.05
C MET A 37 33.93 -10.25 -9.46
N CYS A 38 35.07 -10.07 -10.14
CA CYS A 38 36.09 -9.12 -9.71
C CYS A 38 35.76 -7.65 -9.94
N LYS A 39 34.91 -7.32 -10.93
CA LYS A 39 34.44 -5.94 -11.10
C LYS A 39 33.39 -5.56 -10.07
N ALA A 40 32.57 -6.51 -9.63
CA ALA A 40 31.57 -6.29 -8.60
C ALA A 40 32.21 -6.00 -7.23
N THR A 41 33.35 -6.62 -6.91
CA THR A 41 34.06 -6.39 -5.64
C THR A 41 34.84 -5.06 -5.61
N VAL A 42 35.38 -4.62 -6.75
CA VAL A 42 36.20 -3.38 -6.83
C VAL A 42 35.34 -2.11 -6.88
N TYR A 43 34.12 -2.17 -7.43
CA TYR A 43 33.23 -1.00 -7.51
C TYR A 43 32.50 -0.69 -6.20
N ASP A 44 32.38 -1.64 -5.27
CA ASP A 44 31.64 -1.46 -4.02
C ASP A 44 32.53 -0.93 -2.88
N ASP A 45 33.82 -1.27 -2.86
CA ASP A 45 34.71 -0.97 -1.73
C ASP A 45 35.10 0.52 -1.60
N GLU A 46 35.29 1.26 -2.70
CA GLU A 46 35.65 2.69 -2.61
C GLU A 46 34.44 3.59 -2.31
N ASP A 47 33.30 3.33 -2.95
CA ASP A 47 32.07 4.09 -2.71
C ASP A 47 31.51 3.80 -1.31
N ARG A 48 31.59 2.55 -0.83
CA ARG A 48 31.18 2.20 0.54
C ARG A 48 32.11 2.81 1.59
N LYS A 49 33.42 2.88 1.34
CA LYS A 49 34.35 3.63 2.21
C LYS A 49 33.99 5.11 2.31
N ALA A 50 33.29 5.68 1.32
CA ALA A 50 32.82 7.06 1.36
C ALA A 50 31.54 7.26 2.19
N THR A 51 30.74 6.20 2.42
CA THR A 51 29.42 6.29 3.09
C THR A 51 29.30 5.51 4.40
N ALA A 52 30.23 4.61 4.71
CA ALA A 52 30.26 3.81 5.94
C ALA A 52 31.21 4.41 6.99
N PHE A 53 30.88 4.21 8.25
CA PHE A 53 31.73 4.59 9.38
C PHE A 53 32.85 3.57 9.58
N THR A 54 34.04 4.05 9.97
CA THR A 54 35.07 3.17 10.55
C THR A 54 34.65 2.75 11.96
N GLN A 55 35.20 1.66 12.49
CA GLN A 55 34.93 1.25 13.87
C GLN A 55 35.35 2.29 14.90
N GLU A 56 36.38 3.08 14.60
CA GLU A 56 36.83 4.20 15.44
C GLU A 56 35.80 5.34 15.45
N ASP A 57 35.19 5.67 14.29
CA ASP A 57 34.19 6.75 14.19
C ASP A 57 32.95 6.50 15.06
N VAL A 58 32.60 5.23 15.27
CA VAL A 58 31.39 4.82 15.99
C VAL A 58 31.70 4.06 17.27
N ASN A 59 32.92 4.15 17.81
CA ASN A 59 33.33 3.50 19.06
C ASN A 59 32.89 2.02 19.15
N TYR A 60 33.08 1.26 18.07
CA TYR A 60 32.65 -0.14 18.04
C TYR A 60 33.40 -0.97 19.08
N THR A 61 32.68 -1.82 19.80
CA THR A 61 33.22 -2.82 20.73
C THR A 61 32.71 -4.20 20.35
N PRO A 62 33.55 -5.25 20.26
CA PRO A 62 33.13 -6.60 19.87
C PRO A 62 32.26 -7.31 20.91
N GLN A 63 32.15 -6.75 22.12
CA GLN A 63 31.29 -7.25 23.18
C GLN A 63 30.53 -6.11 23.84
N SER A 64 29.22 -6.10 23.67
CA SER A 64 28.31 -5.23 24.40
C SER A 64 28.16 -5.69 25.84
N SER A 65 28.07 -4.73 26.76
CA SER A 65 27.65 -4.95 28.15
C SER A 65 26.12 -4.97 28.32
N ASP A 66 25.37 -4.62 27.27
CA ASP A 66 23.91 -4.58 27.24
C ASP A 66 23.38 -5.59 26.22
N GLU A 67 22.76 -6.66 26.70
CA GLU A 67 22.20 -7.72 25.85
C GLU A 67 21.09 -7.20 24.91
N ASN A 68 20.43 -6.08 25.25
CA ASN A 68 19.40 -5.45 24.44
C ASN A 68 19.97 -4.46 23.42
N ARG A 69 21.25 -4.09 23.54
CA ARG A 69 21.94 -3.18 22.61
C ARG A 69 23.20 -3.86 22.11
N ARG A 70 23.03 -4.65 21.05
CA ARG A 70 24.13 -5.33 20.36
C ARG A 70 23.85 -5.43 18.87
N CYS A 71 24.87 -5.69 18.06
CA CYS A 71 24.78 -5.82 16.61
C CYS A 71 23.68 -6.81 16.21
N GLY A 72 23.54 -7.96 16.89
CA GLY A 72 22.45 -8.92 16.63
C GLY A 72 21.02 -8.38 16.74
N ASN A 73 20.83 -7.29 17.50
CA ASN A 73 19.55 -6.61 17.66
C ASN A 73 19.53 -5.22 17.00
N CYS A 74 20.55 -4.90 16.21
CA CYS A 74 20.71 -3.63 15.49
C CYS A 74 20.08 -3.73 14.10
N ARG A 75 19.38 -2.67 13.67
CA ARG A 75 18.75 -2.56 12.35
C ARG A 75 19.72 -2.80 11.18
N TRP A 76 20.98 -2.45 11.37
CA TRP A 76 21.98 -2.41 10.30
C TRP A 76 22.81 -3.69 10.16
N PHE A 77 22.68 -4.63 11.10
CA PHE A 77 23.43 -5.88 11.09
C PHE A 77 22.79 -6.89 10.14
N GLN A 78 23.61 -7.52 9.30
CA GLN A 78 23.19 -8.46 8.26
C GLN A 78 23.52 -9.93 8.63
N GLY A 79 24.48 -10.15 9.54
CA GLY A 79 24.92 -11.48 9.98
C GLY A 79 26.45 -11.64 9.89
N GLU A 80 27.05 -12.46 10.75
CA GLU A 80 28.52 -12.64 10.82
C GLU A 80 29.11 -13.30 9.57
N ASP A 81 28.31 -14.13 8.88
CA ASP A 81 28.72 -14.86 7.68
C ASP A 81 28.62 -14.01 6.39
N GLU A 82 28.08 -12.80 6.49
CA GLU A 82 27.95 -11.90 5.35
C GLU A 82 29.30 -11.27 4.99
N ILE A 83 29.53 -11.01 3.70
CA ILE A 83 30.74 -10.32 3.22
C ILE A 83 30.91 -8.97 3.94
N TYR A 84 29.80 -8.32 4.27
CA TYR A 84 29.76 -7.15 5.10
C TYR A 84 28.70 -7.30 6.21
N PRO A 85 29.10 -7.72 7.42
CA PRO A 85 28.15 -8.00 8.50
C PRO A 85 27.33 -6.79 8.97
N CYS A 86 27.72 -5.56 8.62
CA CYS A 86 26.98 -4.34 8.91
C CYS A 86 26.92 -3.42 7.69
N LEU A 87 25.75 -2.82 7.44
CA LEU A 87 25.54 -1.90 6.31
C LEU A 87 26.27 -0.56 6.49
N ILE A 88 26.45 -0.10 7.73
CA ILE A 88 26.94 1.26 8.02
C ILE A 88 28.27 1.30 8.76
N VAL A 89 28.80 0.16 9.22
CA VAL A 89 30.10 0.08 9.91
C VAL A 89 31.02 -0.86 9.14
N LEU A 90 32.23 -0.40 8.83
CA LEU A 90 33.25 -1.21 8.16
C LEU A 90 33.76 -2.34 9.08
N PRO A 91 34.06 -3.54 8.54
CA PRO A 91 34.51 -4.69 9.34
C PRO A 91 35.99 -4.66 9.70
N GLU A 92 36.64 -3.49 9.64
CA GLU A 92 38.04 -3.31 10.00
C GLU A 92 38.18 -2.30 11.16
N PRO A 93 39.13 -2.52 12.10
CA PRO A 93 40.16 -3.57 12.09
C PRO A 93 39.71 -4.95 12.62
N GLU A 94 38.57 -5.05 13.30
CA GLU A 94 38.06 -6.30 13.88
C GLU A 94 36.76 -6.77 13.21
N ALA A 95 36.47 -8.07 13.18
CA ALA A 95 35.20 -8.54 12.62
C ALA A 95 34.01 -7.95 13.41
N ILE A 96 32.94 -7.56 12.69
CA ILE A 96 31.67 -7.18 13.33
C ILE A 96 30.95 -8.47 13.73
N VAL A 97 30.75 -8.67 15.03
CA VAL A 97 30.13 -9.87 15.61
C VAL A 97 28.78 -9.54 16.22
N GLU A 98 27.89 -10.52 16.33
CA GLU A 98 26.53 -10.37 16.86
C GLU A 98 26.53 -9.74 18.27
N GLY A 99 27.52 -10.12 19.08
CA GLY A 99 27.73 -9.60 20.42
C GLY A 99 28.26 -8.16 20.49
N GLY A 100 28.69 -7.58 19.36
CA GLY A 100 29.30 -6.26 19.31
C GLY A 100 28.31 -5.11 19.51
N LEU A 101 28.78 -3.87 19.61
CA LEU A 101 27.97 -2.66 19.70
C LEU A 101 28.75 -1.48 19.13
N SER A 102 28.07 -0.54 18.48
CA SER A 102 28.62 0.77 18.10
C SER A 102 27.68 1.90 18.50
N ASP A 103 28.19 3.13 18.54
CA ASP A 103 27.40 4.34 18.79
C ASP A 103 26.40 4.65 17.66
N ALA A 104 26.60 4.09 16.47
CA ALA A 104 25.63 4.11 15.37
C ALA A 104 24.54 3.02 15.51
N TYR A 105 24.41 2.41 16.69
CA TYR A 105 23.34 1.46 16.98
C TYR A 105 21.96 2.09 16.81
N GLU A 106 21.17 1.52 15.92
CA GLU A 106 19.73 1.73 15.85
C GLU A 106 19.04 0.43 16.22
N PRO A 107 18.14 0.42 17.23
CA PRO A 107 17.42 -0.80 17.56
C PRO A 107 16.64 -1.27 16.34
N MET A 108 16.57 -2.59 16.16
CA MET A 108 15.55 -3.14 15.25
C MET A 108 14.19 -2.56 15.64
N PRO A 109 13.37 -2.08 14.68
CA PRO A 109 11.99 -1.71 14.99
C PRO A 109 11.34 -2.92 15.69
N GLU A 110 10.63 -2.66 16.79
CA GLU A 110 9.98 -3.71 17.58
C GLU A 110 9.21 -4.64 16.63
N ARG A 111 9.64 -5.90 16.54
CA ARG A 111 8.87 -6.91 15.82
C ARG A 111 7.63 -7.17 16.67
N GLU A 112 6.48 -6.71 16.19
CA GLU A 112 5.18 -7.18 16.67
C GLU A 112 5.22 -8.71 16.73
N THR A 113 4.90 -9.26 17.90
CA THR A 113 5.02 -10.69 18.16
C THR A 113 4.06 -11.49 17.29
N GLU A 114 4.42 -12.75 17.00
CA GLU A 114 3.66 -13.65 16.12
C GLU A 114 2.20 -13.91 16.56
N THR A 115 1.80 -13.48 17.75
CA THR A 115 0.43 -13.54 18.27
C THR A 115 -0.44 -12.35 17.84
N GLU A 116 0.17 -11.23 17.41
CA GLU A 116 -0.51 -10.11 16.71
C GLU A 116 -0.65 -10.36 15.20
N ARG A 117 -0.12 -11.49 14.68
CA ARG A 117 -0.47 -12.03 13.35
C ARG A 117 -1.84 -12.74 13.34
N SER A 118 -2.72 -12.45 14.29
CA SER A 118 -4.06 -13.05 14.30
C SER A 118 -4.87 -12.59 13.08
N LEU A 119 -5.19 -13.58 12.23
CA LEU A 119 -6.11 -13.55 11.09
C LEU A 119 -6.17 -12.22 10.31
N LYS A 120 -5.17 -12.00 9.45
CA LYS A 120 -5.28 -11.03 8.36
C LYS A 120 -5.88 -11.73 7.15
N TYR A 121 -7.19 -11.54 6.93
CA TYR A 121 -7.80 -11.77 5.63
C TYR A 121 -7.53 -10.54 4.75
N TYR A 122 -6.98 -10.76 3.56
CA TYR A 122 -6.57 -9.72 2.63
C TYR A 122 -7.46 -9.74 1.40
N TYR A 123 -8.11 -8.61 1.12
CA TYR A 123 -8.57 -8.23 -0.22
C TYR A 123 -8.13 -6.78 -0.45
N GLY A 124 -6.95 -6.61 -1.06
CA GLY A 124 -6.55 -5.38 -1.73
C GLY A 124 -6.14 -4.12 -0.89
N GLY A 125 -5.00 -3.50 -1.22
CA GLY A 125 -4.31 -2.31 -0.66
C GLY A 125 -4.82 -0.85 -0.81
N ALA A 126 -5.74 -0.43 0.06
CA ALA A 126 -5.72 0.97 0.44
C ALA A 126 -4.37 1.35 1.09
N ILE A 127 -4.01 2.64 1.02
CA ILE A 127 -2.90 3.18 1.78
C ILE A 127 -3.28 3.15 3.27
N LYS A 128 -2.60 2.31 4.05
CA LYS A 128 -2.85 2.15 5.47
C LYS A 128 -1.99 3.12 6.29
N ALA A 129 -2.63 3.93 7.11
CA ALA A 129 -1.92 4.69 8.15
C ALA A 129 -1.38 3.75 9.24
N LEU A 130 -0.12 3.94 9.60
CA LEU A 130 0.59 3.17 10.62
C LEU A 130 0.59 3.92 11.96
N SER A 131 0.80 3.19 13.05
CA SER A 131 0.81 3.74 14.41
C SER A 131 1.94 4.76 14.65
N ASP A 132 3.01 4.67 13.86
CA ASP A 132 4.17 5.56 13.90
C ASP A 132 4.03 6.82 13.01
N GLY A 133 2.86 7.01 12.39
CA GLY A 133 2.57 8.16 11.53
C GLY A 133 2.99 7.98 10.06
N GLY A 134 3.62 6.85 9.71
CA GLY A 134 3.90 6.47 8.34
C GLY A 134 2.68 5.84 7.65
N TYR A 135 2.89 5.41 6.42
CA TYR A 135 1.88 4.76 5.59
C TYR A 135 2.43 3.47 4.97
N GLU A 136 1.54 2.54 4.63
CA GLU A 136 1.83 1.26 3.99
C GLU A 136 0.92 1.06 2.78
N MET A 137 1.45 0.54 1.68
CA MET A 137 0.68 0.21 0.47
C MET A 137 1.37 -0.87 -0.35
N TYR A 138 0.61 -1.63 -1.13
CA TYR A 138 1.16 -2.38 -2.25
C TYR A 138 1.44 -1.42 -3.41
N LEU A 139 2.70 -1.37 -3.82
CA LEU A 139 3.12 -0.56 -4.96
C LEU A 139 2.90 -1.29 -6.29
N VAL A 140 3.00 -2.62 -6.24
CA VAL A 140 2.67 -3.57 -7.31
C VAL A 140 1.86 -4.68 -6.65
N GLY A 141 0.68 -5.00 -7.19
CA GLY A 141 -0.10 -6.17 -6.79
C GLY A 141 0.14 -7.31 -7.76
N HIS A 142 0.32 -8.54 -7.26
CA HIS A 142 0.32 -9.72 -8.11
C HIS A 142 -1.11 -10.10 -8.49
N THR A 143 -1.32 -10.38 -9.77
CA THR A 143 -2.54 -10.90 -10.37
C THR A 143 -2.22 -12.13 -11.23
N ASP A 144 -2.97 -12.41 -12.29
CA ASP A 144 -2.80 -13.58 -13.14
C ASP A 144 -3.39 -13.34 -14.54
N GLU A 145 -3.27 -14.33 -15.43
CA GLU A 145 -3.73 -14.24 -16.81
C GLU A 145 -5.25 -14.01 -16.94
N ASP A 146 -6.04 -14.37 -15.92
CA ASP A 146 -7.49 -14.15 -15.88
C ASP A 146 -7.83 -12.77 -15.26
N ARG A 147 -6.87 -12.11 -14.59
CA ARG A 147 -7.03 -10.82 -13.88
C ARG A 147 -5.99 -9.80 -14.34
N LYS A 148 -6.15 -9.33 -15.58
CA LYS A 148 -5.27 -8.34 -16.22
C LYS A 148 -5.65 -6.89 -15.98
N ASP A 149 -4.67 -6.02 -16.03
CA ASP A 149 -4.84 -4.58 -15.92
C ASP A 149 -5.57 -3.96 -17.14
N PHE A 150 -5.82 -2.64 -17.13
CA PHE A 150 -6.45 -1.92 -18.24
C PHE A 150 -5.64 -1.96 -19.55
N HIS A 151 -4.37 -2.35 -19.48
CA HIS A 151 -3.49 -2.59 -20.62
C HIS A 151 -3.47 -4.05 -21.07
N ASN A 152 -4.29 -4.90 -20.45
CA ASN A 152 -4.34 -6.34 -20.66
C ASN A 152 -3.00 -7.02 -20.28
N GLU A 153 -2.36 -6.50 -19.23
CA GLU A 153 -1.09 -6.97 -18.67
C GLU A 153 -1.27 -7.46 -17.22
N TYR A 154 -0.35 -8.26 -16.69
CA TYR A 154 -0.43 -8.71 -15.29
C TYR A 154 0.96 -8.93 -14.67
N PHE A 155 1.03 -8.75 -13.35
CA PHE A 155 2.20 -9.12 -12.54
C PHE A 155 1.95 -10.44 -11.84
N ASP A 156 2.98 -11.21 -11.58
CA ASP A 156 2.92 -12.36 -10.67
C ASP A 156 4.24 -12.49 -9.88
N GLU A 157 4.38 -13.56 -9.11
CA GLU A 157 5.59 -13.85 -8.33
C GLU A 157 6.86 -13.99 -9.20
N GLU A 158 6.71 -14.29 -10.50
CA GLU A 158 7.82 -14.46 -11.45
C GLU A 158 8.26 -13.14 -12.12
N SER A 159 7.46 -12.07 -12.01
CA SER A 159 7.77 -10.76 -12.58
C SER A 159 9.06 -10.15 -12.00
N ASP A 160 10.03 -9.78 -12.83
CA ASP A 160 11.26 -9.11 -12.38
C ASP A 160 11.06 -7.60 -12.20
N LEU A 161 10.78 -7.15 -10.97
CA LEU A 161 10.65 -5.73 -10.61
C LEU A 161 12.00 -4.99 -10.48
N MET A 162 13.12 -5.68 -10.71
CA MET A 162 14.50 -5.16 -10.69
C MET A 162 14.91 -4.40 -9.42
N GLU A 163 14.43 -4.79 -8.23
CA GLU A 163 14.67 -4.04 -6.99
C GLU A 163 16.13 -4.01 -6.55
N LEU A 164 16.92 -5.02 -6.93
CA LEU A 164 18.36 -5.04 -6.69
C LEU A 164 19.08 -3.93 -7.48
N ASN A 165 18.66 -3.70 -8.72
CA ASN A 165 19.24 -2.68 -9.60
C ASN A 165 18.59 -1.31 -9.38
N HIS A 166 17.35 -1.29 -8.92
CA HIS A 166 16.56 -0.11 -8.72
C HIS A 166 15.91 -0.10 -7.32
N PRO A 167 16.70 0.04 -6.24
CA PRO A 167 16.17 -0.03 -4.88
C PRO A 167 15.20 1.12 -4.62
N LEU A 168 14.06 0.79 -4.00
CA LEU A 168 13.00 1.74 -3.66
C LEU A 168 13.25 2.53 -2.38
N VAL A 169 13.87 1.91 -1.36
CA VAL A 169 14.10 2.58 -0.08
C VAL A 169 14.95 3.83 -0.27
N GLY A 170 14.49 4.96 0.28
CA GLY A 170 15.07 6.28 0.10
C GLY A 170 14.59 7.03 -1.15
N ARG A 171 13.88 6.38 -2.08
CA ARG A 171 13.33 7.05 -3.26
C ARG A 171 12.11 7.90 -2.94
N PRO A 172 11.89 8.97 -3.74
CA PRO A 172 10.67 9.75 -3.72
C PRO A 172 9.40 8.90 -3.84
N VAL A 173 8.39 9.27 -3.06
CA VAL A 173 6.99 9.00 -3.38
C VAL A 173 6.44 10.21 -4.11
N LEU A 174 5.79 10.00 -5.25
CA LEU A 174 5.16 11.07 -6.03
C LEU A 174 3.64 11.06 -5.84
N TYR A 175 2.99 12.12 -6.30
CA TYR A 175 1.54 12.15 -6.48
C TYR A 175 1.23 12.06 -7.97
N GLN A 176 0.34 11.15 -8.36
CA GLN A 176 -0.14 11.00 -9.73
C GLN A 176 0.97 10.88 -10.79
N HIS A 177 2.07 10.18 -10.49
CA HIS A 177 3.24 10.07 -11.39
C HIS A 177 3.81 11.42 -11.84
N GLY A 178 3.52 12.48 -11.08
CA GLY A 178 3.86 13.86 -11.38
C GLY A 178 3.01 14.53 -12.47
N PHE A 179 1.86 13.96 -12.84
CA PHE A 179 0.91 14.55 -13.80
C PHE A 179 0.00 15.62 -13.20
N ASP A 180 -0.07 15.76 -11.88
CA ASP A 180 -0.82 16.83 -11.25
C ASP A 180 -0.17 18.20 -11.55
N GLU A 181 -0.95 19.16 -12.06
CA GLU A 181 -0.41 20.45 -12.50
C GLU A 181 0.17 21.31 -11.36
N ALA A 182 -0.31 21.12 -10.12
CA ALA A 182 0.09 21.92 -8.97
C ALA A 182 1.28 21.30 -8.23
N ILE A 183 1.28 19.97 -8.09
CA ILE A 183 2.32 19.22 -7.38
C ILE A 183 3.47 18.84 -8.32
N GLY A 184 3.15 18.42 -9.55
CA GLY A 184 4.10 17.94 -10.54
C GLY A 184 4.99 16.81 -10.00
N VAL A 185 6.25 16.77 -10.44
CA VAL A 185 7.23 15.75 -10.03
C VAL A 185 7.85 15.99 -8.64
N ILE A 186 7.25 16.86 -7.82
CA ILE A 186 7.81 17.14 -6.49
C ILE A 186 7.49 15.96 -5.57
N PRO A 187 8.50 15.36 -4.90
CA PRO A 187 8.29 14.28 -3.94
C PRO A 187 7.36 14.68 -2.80
N ILE A 188 6.31 13.90 -2.54
CA ILE A 188 5.40 14.08 -1.40
C ILE A 188 5.82 13.29 -0.15
N GLY A 189 6.82 12.43 -0.31
CA GLY A 189 7.34 11.58 0.75
C GLY A 189 8.52 10.75 0.29
N LYS A 190 8.95 9.81 1.13
CA LYS A 190 10.02 8.86 0.80
C LYS A 190 9.67 7.45 1.26
N PHE A 191 10.01 6.46 0.43
CA PHE A 191 9.94 5.06 0.83
C PHE A 191 10.97 4.77 1.91
N ARG A 192 10.57 4.08 2.97
CA ARG A 192 11.43 3.62 4.08
C ARG A 192 11.53 2.10 4.18
N PHE A 193 10.66 1.40 3.45
CA PHE A 193 10.58 -0.05 3.41
C PHE A 193 10.01 -0.51 2.07
N ALA A 194 10.55 -1.60 1.54
CA ALA A 194 10.01 -2.31 0.40
C ALA A 194 10.34 -3.80 0.58
N GLN A 195 9.34 -4.67 0.46
CA GLN A 195 9.51 -6.12 0.55
C GLN A 195 8.48 -6.80 -0.35
N ARG A 196 8.92 -7.81 -1.10
CA ARG A 196 7.99 -8.71 -1.78
C ARG A 196 7.39 -9.73 -0.83
N ASP A 197 6.12 -10.02 -1.05
CA ASP A 197 5.43 -11.19 -0.54
C ASP A 197 4.63 -11.85 -1.68
N ARG A 198 3.75 -12.79 -1.33
CA ARG A 198 2.90 -13.50 -2.29
C ARG A 198 1.92 -12.58 -3.02
N ASP A 199 1.51 -11.49 -2.37
CA ASP A 199 0.44 -10.60 -2.81
C ASP A 199 1.01 -9.43 -3.64
N GLY A 200 2.31 -9.16 -3.54
CA GLY A 200 3.01 -8.21 -4.40
C GLY A 200 4.23 -7.56 -3.74
N LEU A 201 4.49 -6.31 -4.14
CA LEU A 201 5.53 -5.47 -3.55
C LEU A 201 4.92 -4.54 -2.50
N LEU A 202 5.00 -4.94 -1.23
CA LEU A 202 4.58 -4.14 -0.09
C LEU A 202 5.62 -3.05 0.19
N THR A 203 5.16 -1.82 0.37
CA THR A 203 6.01 -0.66 0.65
C THR A 203 5.49 0.14 1.83
N ARG A 204 6.40 0.83 2.52
CA ARG A 204 6.04 1.85 3.52
C ARG A 204 6.75 3.14 3.23
N PHE A 205 6.10 4.25 3.55
CA PHE A 205 6.61 5.58 3.31
C PHE A 205 6.14 6.57 4.36
N ASP A 206 6.89 7.66 4.49
CA ASP A 206 6.49 8.81 5.30
C ASP A 206 6.10 9.97 4.37
N LEU A 207 5.04 10.70 4.73
CA LEU A 207 4.72 11.97 4.08
C LEU A 207 5.52 13.08 4.76
N ASP A 208 6.29 13.83 3.97
CA ASP A 208 7.09 14.97 4.45
C ASP A 208 7.11 16.13 3.43
N PHE A 209 6.09 16.20 2.56
CA PHE A 209 6.01 17.12 1.43
C PHE A 209 6.30 18.58 1.82
N ALA A 210 5.63 19.09 2.84
CA ALA A 210 5.78 20.49 3.26
C ALA A 210 7.22 20.78 3.71
N SER A 211 7.82 19.83 4.44
CA SER A 211 9.21 19.95 4.90
C SER A 211 10.21 19.92 3.73
N GLN A 212 10.06 18.96 2.80
CA GLN A 212 10.95 18.86 1.62
C GLN A 212 10.82 20.08 0.72
N LYS A 213 9.58 20.52 0.46
CA LYS A 213 9.31 21.68 -0.38
C LYS A 213 9.83 22.96 0.27
N ALA A 214 9.71 23.12 1.58
CA ALA A 214 10.29 24.25 2.30
C ALA A 214 11.82 24.30 2.18
N LEU A 215 12.52 23.18 2.36
CA LEU A 215 13.98 23.11 2.17
C LEU A 215 14.39 23.50 0.75
N GLN A 216 13.68 22.97 -0.25
CA GLN A 216 13.92 23.29 -1.66
C GLN A 216 13.71 24.79 -1.92
N ILE A 217 12.55 25.33 -1.54
CA ILE A 217 12.15 26.72 -1.78
C ILE A 217 13.10 27.70 -1.08
N GLN A 218 13.54 27.39 0.15
CA GLN A 218 14.46 28.24 0.89
C GLN A 218 15.78 28.44 0.14
N SER A 219 16.27 27.41 -0.55
CA SER A 219 17.51 27.46 -1.33
C SER A 219 17.42 28.31 -2.61
N LEU A 220 16.22 28.66 -3.07
CA LEU A 220 16.02 29.40 -4.33
C LEU A 220 16.35 30.88 -4.18
N GLY A 221 16.80 31.53 -5.26
CA GLY A 221 17.04 32.98 -5.33
C GLY A 221 15.78 33.85 -5.41
N SER A 222 14.62 33.33 -5.02
CA SER A 222 13.32 34.02 -5.10
C SER A 222 13.06 34.94 -3.89
N SER A 223 12.07 35.83 -3.99
CA SER A 223 11.68 36.72 -2.89
C SER A 223 11.07 35.97 -1.71
N ASP A 224 11.28 36.46 -0.48
CA ASP A 224 10.72 35.85 0.75
C ASP A 224 9.20 35.72 0.72
N LYS A 225 8.49 36.71 0.17
CA LYS A 225 7.03 36.67 0.02
C LYS A 225 6.59 35.46 -0.80
N TRP A 226 7.18 35.30 -2.00
CA TRP A 226 6.89 34.16 -2.87
C TRP A 226 7.25 32.84 -2.19
N LYS A 227 8.38 32.77 -1.48
CA LYS A 227 8.80 31.56 -0.77
C LYS A 227 7.77 31.15 0.30
N ALA A 228 7.28 32.11 1.08
CA ALA A 228 6.27 31.86 2.10
C ALA A 228 4.94 31.36 1.48
N GLU A 229 4.50 31.97 0.38
CA GLU A 229 3.30 31.51 -0.36
C GLU A 229 3.45 30.06 -0.85
N GLN A 230 4.63 29.69 -1.38
CA GLN A 230 4.87 28.33 -1.86
C GLN A 230 4.97 27.29 -0.74
N ILE A 231 5.48 27.67 0.43
CA ILE A 231 5.52 26.80 1.61
C ILE A 231 4.10 26.55 2.12
N GLN A 232 3.27 27.60 2.21
CA GLN A 232 1.88 27.46 2.62
C GLN A 232 1.10 26.54 1.67
N LEU A 233 1.28 26.69 0.35
CA LEU A 233 0.66 25.79 -0.62
C LEU A 233 1.10 24.34 -0.41
N ALA A 234 2.38 24.10 -0.04
CA ALA A 234 2.87 22.77 0.23
C ALA A 234 2.17 22.13 1.46
N GLU A 235 1.97 22.91 2.52
CA GLU A 235 1.21 22.47 3.72
C GLU A 235 -0.25 22.13 3.37
N GLU A 236 -0.91 22.98 2.57
CA GLU A 236 -2.28 22.76 2.11
C GLU A 236 -2.41 21.50 1.24
N HIS A 237 -1.47 21.28 0.33
CA HIS A 237 -1.43 20.08 -0.50
C HIS A 237 -1.16 18.81 0.31
N GLU A 238 -0.24 18.85 1.29
CA GLU A 238 0.03 17.70 2.16
C GLU A 238 -1.23 17.33 2.97
N LEU A 239 -1.92 18.33 3.52
CA LEU A 239 -3.20 18.12 4.21
C LEU A 239 -4.22 17.47 3.26
N ARG A 240 -4.33 17.96 2.03
CA ARG A 240 -5.25 17.40 1.05
C ARG A 240 -4.92 15.95 0.68
N ILE A 241 -3.63 15.61 0.55
CA ILE A 241 -3.21 14.22 0.31
C ILE A 241 -3.61 13.34 1.50
N ARG A 242 -3.40 13.80 2.73
CA ARG A 242 -3.81 13.06 3.94
C ARG A 242 -5.33 12.85 3.99
N GLU A 243 -6.11 13.85 3.62
CA GLU A 243 -7.57 13.72 3.46
C GLU A 243 -7.93 12.68 2.41
N LEU A 244 -7.30 12.71 1.23
CA LEU A 244 -7.55 11.74 0.17
C LEU A 244 -7.15 10.31 0.59
N ILE A 245 -6.09 10.14 1.38
CA ILE A 245 -5.75 8.85 2.00
C ILE A 245 -6.85 8.43 2.99
N ALA A 246 -7.29 9.34 3.86
CA ALA A 246 -8.32 9.06 4.86
C ALA A 246 -9.69 8.76 4.25
N GLU A 247 -10.01 9.38 3.12
CA GLU A 247 -11.20 9.14 2.29
C GLU A 247 -11.07 7.88 1.42
N ASP A 248 -9.95 7.16 1.50
CA ASP A 248 -9.64 5.99 0.67
C ASP A 248 -9.77 6.28 -0.84
N LYS A 249 -9.21 7.41 -1.28
CA LYS A 249 -9.21 7.85 -2.68
C LYS A 249 -7.86 7.70 -3.38
N LEU A 250 -6.84 7.18 -2.69
CA LEU A 250 -5.49 7.05 -3.24
C LEU A 250 -4.97 5.63 -3.08
N ARG A 251 -4.37 5.13 -4.16
CA ARG A 251 -3.75 3.81 -4.29
C ARG A 251 -2.27 3.93 -4.60
N GLY A 252 -1.53 2.85 -4.36
CA GLY A 252 -0.16 2.72 -4.83
C GLY A 252 -0.11 2.46 -6.33
N SER A 253 0.86 3.06 -7.01
CA SER A 253 1.14 2.76 -8.41
C SER A 253 2.64 2.87 -8.66
N SER A 254 3.19 1.90 -9.37
CA SER A 254 4.60 1.88 -9.77
C SER A 254 4.78 2.47 -11.17
N GLY A 255 5.88 3.17 -11.39
CA GLY A 255 6.30 3.59 -12.73
C GLY A 255 7.60 2.94 -13.15
N ALA A 256 7.66 2.57 -14.43
CA ALA A 256 8.84 2.05 -15.08
C ALA A 256 9.24 2.89 -16.29
N LEU A 257 10.52 2.80 -16.68
CA LEU A 257 10.99 3.38 -17.94
C LEU A 257 10.55 2.48 -19.10
N PRO A 258 9.83 2.98 -20.12
CA PRO A 258 9.26 2.16 -21.19
C PRO A 258 10.27 1.23 -21.89
N GLN A 259 11.50 1.70 -22.09
CA GLN A 259 12.55 0.91 -22.75
C GLN A 259 13.05 -0.31 -21.95
N GLY A 260 12.76 -0.37 -20.65
CA GLY A 260 13.18 -1.46 -19.78
C GLY A 260 12.06 -2.46 -19.45
N ILE A 261 10.82 -2.15 -19.85
CA ILE A 261 9.67 -3.02 -19.64
C ILE A 261 9.74 -4.19 -20.63
N VAL A 262 9.47 -5.40 -20.14
CA VAL A 262 9.34 -6.59 -20.97
C VAL A 262 8.02 -7.26 -20.63
N VAL A 263 7.15 -7.40 -21.63
CA VAL A 263 5.85 -8.06 -21.52
C VAL A 263 5.78 -9.20 -22.53
N ASP A 264 5.24 -10.34 -22.14
CA ASP A 264 4.89 -11.40 -23.08
C ASP A 264 3.70 -10.93 -23.96
N GLY A 265 3.96 -10.70 -25.24
CA GLY A 265 2.95 -10.18 -26.16
C GLY A 265 1.78 -11.14 -26.48
N LYS A 266 1.78 -12.38 -25.97
CA LYS A 266 0.66 -13.32 -26.10
C LYS A 266 -0.19 -13.36 -24.85
N THR A 267 0.46 -13.44 -23.68
CA THR A 267 -0.25 -13.62 -22.41
C THR A 267 -0.49 -12.30 -21.69
N GLY A 268 0.26 -11.23 -21.97
CA GLY A 268 0.24 -10.00 -21.19
C GLY A 268 1.09 -10.07 -19.91
N HIS A 269 1.83 -11.15 -19.70
CA HIS A 269 2.66 -11.30 -18.50
C HIS A 269 3.80 -10.27 -18.48
N ILE A 270 3.88 -9.46 -17.43
CA ILE A 270 4.99 -8.53 -17.23
C ILE A 270 6.19 -9.33 -16.70
N LEU A 271 7.10 -9.67 -17.62
CA LEU A 271 8.33 -10.41 -17.32
C LEU A 271 9.37 -9.53 -16.63
N ARG A 272 9.39 -8.23 -16.93
CA ARG A 272 10.31 -7.27 -16.32
C ARG A 272 9.69 -5.88 -16.23
N TRP A 273 9.87 -5.25 -15.07
CA TRP A 273 9.37 -3.93 -14.75
C TRP A 273 10.38 -3.16 -13.87
N PRO A 274 11.33 -2.41 -14.45
CA PRO A 274 12.29 -1.65 -13.66
C PRO A 274 11.60 -0.50 -12.94
N ILE A 275 11.26 -0.69 -11.66
CA ILE A 275 10.58 0.34 -10.89
C ILE A 275 11.52 1.54 -10.72
N ILE A 276 11.19 2.64 -11.37
CA ILE A 276 11.93 3.89 -11.26
C ILE A 276 11.32 4.86 -10.26
N GLU A 277 10.01 4.80 -10.08
CA GLU A 277 9.29 5.62 -9.11
C GLU A 277 8.06 4.88 -8.56
N GLY A 278 7.57 5.38 -7.43
CA GLY A 278 6.27 4.99 -6.90
C GLY A 278 5.44 6.21 -6.55
N SER A 279 4.14 6.09 -6.78
CA SER A 279 3.18 7.19 -6.73
C SER A 279 1.94 6.84 -5.93
N LEU A 280 1.32 7.86 -5.34
CA LEU A 280 -0.06 7.82 -4.87
C LEU A 280 -0.98 8.33 -5.97
N THR A 281 -1.95 7.53 -6.40
CA THR A 281 -2.86 7.89 -7.50
C THR A 281 -4.32 7.52 -7.19
N PRO A 282 -5.30 8.38 -7.52
CA PRO A 282 -6.72 8.02 -7.55
C PRO A 282 -7.12 7.11 -8.73
N THR A 283 -6.27 6.96 -9.74
CA THR A 283 -6.51 6.11 -10.93
C THR A 283 -5.34 5.17 -11.11
N GLN A 284 -5.47 3.94 -10.61
CA GLN A 284 -4.52 2.85 -10.86
C GLN A 284 -4.79 2.21 -12.23
N ALA A 285 -3.76 1.61 -12.83
CA ALA A 285 -3.89 0.88 -14.09
C ALA A 285 -4.59 -0.49 -13.94
N ASP A 286 -4.71 -1.03 -12.71
CA ASP A 286 -5.38 -2.30 -12.44
C ASP A 286 -6.88 -2.08 -12.16
N PRO A 287 -7.81 -2.62 -12.99
CA PRO A 287 -9.26 -2.53 -12.80
C PRO A 287 -9.78 -3.39 -11.66
N TYR A 288 -9.03 -4.39 -11.21
CA TYR A 288 -9.54 -5.42 -10.31
C TYR A 288 -9.54 -5.03 -8.82
N GLU A 289 -9.59 -3.71 -8.54
CA GLU A 289 -9.77 -3.11 -7.21
C GLU A 289 -9.05 -3.88 -6.10
N LEU A 290 -7.76 -4.18 -6.29
CA LEU A 290 -6.91 -4.75 -5.26
C LEU A 290 -6.61 -3.73 -4.17
N THR A 291 -7.57 -2.92 -3.69
CA THR A 291 -7.34 -1.81 -2.75
C THR A 291 -8.59 -1.28 -2.02
N ARG A 292 -8.99 -1.86 -0.87
CA ARG A 292 -9.92 -1.24 0.12
C ARG A 292 -9.57 -1.71 1.55
N VAL A 293 -9.07 -0.81 2.40
CA VAL A 293 -8.84 -1.06 3.84
C VAL A 293 -9.55 0.01 4.64
N HIS A 294 -10.49 -0.40 5.50
CA HIS A 294 -11.01 0.45 6.55
C HIS A 294 -10.14 0.30 7.80
N THR A 295 -9.73 1.42 8.41
CA THR A 295 -9.15 1.37 9.76
C THR A 295 -10.28 1.50 10.78
N ALA A 296 -10.33 0.60 11.76
CA ALA A 296 -11.23 0.73 12.91
C ALA A 296 -11.05 2.08 13.65
N LYS A 297 -9.85 2.70 13.55
CA LYS A 297 -9.55 4.02 14.11
C LYS A 297 -10.13 5.20 13.31
N SER A 298 -10.21 5.13 11.98
CA SER A 298 -10.82 6.20 11.16
C SER A 298 -12.35 6.16 11.26
N LEU A 299 -12.95 4.96 11.34
CA LEU A 299 -14.37 4.80 11.66
C LEU A 299 -14.68 5.31 13.07
N GLN A 300 -13.81 5.03 14.06
CA GLN A 300 -13.93 5.55 15.43
C GLN A 300 -13.83 7.08 15.47
N ALA A 301 -12.89 7.70 14.72
CA ALA A 301 -12.79 9.15 14.63
C ALA A 301 -14.02 9.78 13.95
N ALA A 302 -14.50 9.17 12.86
CA ALA A 302 -15.71 9.61 12.15
C ALA A 302 -16.98 9.43 12.99
N LEU A 303 -17.12 8.34 13.74
CA LEU A 303 -18.23 8.09 14.68
C LEU A 303 -18.18 9.04 15.89
N ILE A 304 -16.99 9.38 16.39
CA ILE A 304 -16.81 10.40 17.43
C ILE A 304 -17.16 11.79 16.89
N GLU A 305 -16.76 12.12 15.67
CA GLU A 305 -17.06 13.39 15.01
C GLU A 305 -18.55 13.51 14.66
N GLN A 306 -19.18 12.42 14.21
CA GLN A 306 -20.63 12.33 13.99
C GLN A 306 -21.40 12.44 15.30
N ARG A 307 -20.97 11.78 16.39
CA ARG A 307 -21.54 11.99 17.73
C ARG A 307 -21.34 13.42 18.24
N ALA A 308 -20.24 14.09 17.91
CA ALA A 308 -20.02 15.48 18.25
C ALA A 308 -20.93 16.42 17.44
N LYS A 309 -21.19 16.10 16.17
CA LYS A 309 -22.16 16.79 15.29
C LYS A 309 -23.60 16.54 15.74
N GLU A 310 -23.95 15.33 16.15
CA GLU A 310 -25.27 14.96 16.67
C GLU A 310 -25.51 15.55 18.08
N ALA A 311 -24.49 15.60 18.94
CA ALA A 311 -24.54 16.24 20.26
C ALA A 311 -24.61 17.77 20.19
N THR A 312 -24.20 18.38 19.07
CA THR A 312 -24.37 19.82 18.81
C THR A 312 -25.64 20.15 18.02
N ALA A 313 -26.19 19.17 17.29
CA ALA A 313 -27.45 19.29 16.56
C ALA A 313 -28.70 19.07 17.43
N ASP A 314 -28.58 18.56 18.66
CA ASP A 314 -29.72 18.33 19.58
C ASP A 314 -30.22 19.62 20.27
N ASN A 315 -30.34 20.72 19.52
CA ASN A 315 -31.06 21.91 19.95
C ASN A 315 -31.85 22.64 18.86
N ASP A 316 -31.95 22.11 17.63
CA ASP A 316 -32.86 22.70 16.64
C ASP A 316 -33.57 21.64 15.76
N LYS A 317 -34.78 21.30 16.22
CA LYS A 317 -35.98 20.96 15.44
C LYS A 317 -36.07 19.57 14.79
N ARG A 318 -36.73 18.70 15.56
CA ARG A 318 -37.89 17.93 15.09
C ARG A 318 -38.95 18.89 14.51
N GLU A 319 -39.20 18.84 13.20
CA GLU A 319 -40.54 18.73 12.61
C GLU A 319 -40.50 18.73 11.07
N ASN A 320 -41.08 17.67 10.51
CA ASN A 320 -41.91 17.69 9.30
C ASN A 320 -41.21 17.68 7.92
N LYS A 321 -41.17 16.49 7.28
CA LYS A 321 -41.58 16.39 5.87
C LYS A 321 -41.96 14.98 5.41
N ASN A 322 -43.15 14.55 5.78
CA ASN A 322 -43.84 13.50 5.04
C ASN A 322 -44.91 14.15 4.16
N ARG A 323 -44.60 14.39 2.87
CA ARG A 323 -45.58 14.59 1.76
C ARG A 323 -44.89 15.00 0.45
N LYS A 324 -44.66 14.03 -0.44
CA LYS A 324 -45.16 13.97 -1.83
C LYS A 324 -44.59 12.76 -2.58
N ARG A 325 -44.95 11.56 -2.12
CA ARG A 325 -45.11 10.39 -2.98
C ARG A 325 -46.34 10.63 -3.87
N THR A 326 -46.38 10.00 -5.05
CA THR A 326 -47.45 10.03 -6.09
C THR A 326 -47.52 11.23 -7.04
N GLN A 327 -46.56 11.33 -7.97
CA GLN A 327 -46.85 11.39 -9.42
C GLN A 327 -45.62 11.16 -10.33
N ALA A 328 -44.73 10.21 -10.03
CA ALA A 328 -43.69 9.74 -10.96
C ALA A 328 -43.68 8.20 -11.15
N LYS A 329 -44.57 7.48 -10.45
CA LYS A 329 -44.75 6.01 -10.54
C LYS A 329 -45.47 5.52 -11.82
N ARG A 330 -45.36 6.24 -12.94
CA ARG A 330 -46.05 5.83 -14.18
C ARG A 330 -45.34 6.14 -15.50
N LYS A 331 -44.05 6.47 -15.44
CA LYS A 331 -43.16 6.51 -16.61
C LYS A 331 -41.76 5.95 -16.37
N LEU A 332 -41.53 5.30 -15.23
CA LEU A 332 -40.28 4.64 -14.87
C LEU A 332 -40.50 3.12 -14.84
N SER A 333 -40.98 2.57 -15.96
CA SER A 333 -41.15 1.12 -16.16
C SER A 333 -40.61 0.70 -17.54
N MET A 334 -39.61 1.43 -18.04
CA MET A 334 -39.00 1.18 -19.35
C MET A 334 -37.48 1.41 -19.37
N SER A 335 -36.78 1.09 -18.28
CA SER A 335 -35.34 0.76 -18.35
C SER A 335 -34.93 -0.27 -17.27
N LEU A 336 -35.76 -1.30 -17.15
CA LEU A 336 -35.53 -2.47 -16.31
C LEU A 336 -35.29 -3.65 -17.24
N LYS A 337 -34.02 -3.87 -17.61
CA LYS A 337 -33.63 -5.05 -18.39
C LYS A 337 -32.36 -5.79 -17.93
N ALA A 338 -31.74 -5.47 -16.80
CA ALA A 338 -30.58 -6.26 -16.35
C ALA A 338 -30.67 -6.82 -14.92
N LEU A 339 -31.50 -6.27 -14.02
CA LEU A 339 -31.76 -6.85 -12.69
C LEU A 339 -33.22 -6.59 -12.29
N THR A 340 -33.91 -7.62 -11.83
CA THR A 340 -35.24 -7.53 -11.22
C THR A 340 -35.16 -6.98 -9.80
N LYS A 341 -36.27 -6.46 -9.25
CA LYS A 341 -36.33 -5.99 -7.85
C LYS A 341 -35.90 -7.08 -6.86
N GLN A 342 -36.26 -8.33 -7.16
CA GLN A 342 -35.88 -9.48 -6.34
C GLN A 342 -34.37 -9.73 -6.40
N GLU A 343 -33.74 -9.60 -7.57
CA GLU A 343 -32.28 -9.72 -7.68
C GLU A 343 -31.55 -8.58 -6.95
N ILE A 344 -32.10 -7.35 -6.95
CA ILE A 344 -31.54 -6.24 -6.17
C ILE A 344 -31.65 -6.53 -4.67
N GLU A 345 -32.81 -7.02 -4.20
CA GLU A 345 -33.00 -7.42 -2.80
C GLU A 345 -32.02 -8.53 -2.39
N GLU A 346 -31.81 -9.55 -3.24
CA GLU A 346 -30.84 -10.62 -2.98
C GLU A 346 -29.39 -10.10 -2.93
N ILE A 347 -28.99 -9.22 -3.85
CA ILE A 347 -27.65 -8.60 -3.87
C ILE A 347 -27.44 -7.72 -2.63
N VAL A 348 -28.43 -6.90 -2.27
CA VAL A 348 -28.36 -6.04 -1.08
C VAL A 348 -28.34 -6.88 0.19
N GLN A 349 -29.13 -7.96 0.27
CA GLN A 349 -29.13 -8.89 1.40
C GLN A 349 -27.76 -9.53 1.62
N GLU A 350 -27.17 -10.07 0.56
CA GLU A 350 -25.85 -10.70 0.62
C GLU A 350 -24.78 -9.70 1.05
N ALA A 351 -24.79 -8.51 0.45
CA ALA A 351 -23.85 -7.46 0.80
C ALA A 351 -24.05 -6.94 2.23
N MET A 352 -25.28 -6.79 2.70
CA MET A 352 -25.57 -6.36 4.07
C MET A 352 -25.15 -7.41 5.08
N THR A 353 -25.35 -8.70 4.79
CA THR A 353 -24.86 -9.79 5.64
C THR A 353 -23.34 -9.70 5.78
N ASN A 354 -22.63 -9.49 4.66
CA ASN A 354 -21.17 -9.33 4.67
C ASN A 354 -20.73 -8.06 5.44
N ILE A 355 -21.42 -6.93 5.25
CA ILE A 355 -21.16 -5.68 5.98
C ILE A 355 -21.32 -5.91 7.49
N VAL A 356 -22.39 -6.58 7.91
CA VAL A 356 -22.69 -6.88 9.32
C VAL A 356 -21.63 -7.78 9.94
N VAL A 357 -21.20 -8.84 9.25
CA VAL A 357 -20.08 -9.71 9.69
C VAL A 357 -18.82 -8.89 9.85
N ASN A 358 -18.47 -8.08 8.85
CA ASN A 358 -17.25 -7.28 8.86
C ASN A 358 -17.24 -6.25 9.99
N ILE A 359 -18.35 -5.57 10.26
CA ILE A 359 -18.46 -4.61 11.37
C ILE A 359 -18.35 -5.33 12.71
N ALA A 360 -19.00 -6.48 12.86
CA ALA A 360 -18.95 -7.27 14.08
C ALA A 360 -17.52 -7.76 14.36
N GLU A 361 -16.84 -8.33 13.36
CA GLU A 361 -15.46 -8.77 13.47
C GLU A 361 -14.51 -7.60 13.79
N ALA A 362 -14.67 -6.46 13.12
CA ALA A 362 -13.87 -5.26 13.38
C ALA A 362 -14.07 -4.72 14.81
N ALA A 363 -15.24 -4.94 15.39
CA ALA A 363 -15.55 -4.62 16.78
C ALA A 363 -15.09 -5.70 17.79
N GLY A 364 -14.54 -6.82 17.33
CA GLY A 364 -14.22 -7.97 18.18
C GLY A 364 -15.46 -8.67 18.74
N LEU A 365 -16.58 -8.61 18.01
CA LEU A 365 -17.83 -9.29 18.34
C LEU A 365 -17.93 -10.59 17.55
N GLU A 366 -18.12 -11.70 18.26
CA GLU A 366 -18.53 -12.95 17.60
C GLU A 366 -19.98 -12.82 17.15
N VAL A 367 -20.21 -12.98 15.84
CA VAL A 367 -21.52 -13.04 15.19
C VAL A 367 -21.54 -14.25 14.28
N THR A 368 -22.50 -15.15 14.49
CA THR A 368 -22.65 -16.31 13.61
C THR A 368 -23.25 -15.91 12.26
N PRO A 369 -23.07 -16.69 11.17
CA PRO A 369 -23.68 -16.39 9.87
C PRO A 369 -25.21 -16.24 9.92
N GLU A 370 -25.88 -17.03 10.78
CA GLU A 370 -27.33 -16.94 11.00
C GLU A 370 -27.71 -15.61 11.67
N GLU A 371 -26.99 -15.22 12.74
CA GLU A 371 -27.18 -13.93 13.39
C GLU A 371 -26.83 -12.73 12.48
N ALA A 372 -25.85 -12.89 11.59
CA ALA A 372 -25.50 -11.85 10.63
C ALA A 372 -26.62 -11.64 9.61
N GLY A 373 -27.25 -12.72 9.14
CA GLY A 373 -28.44 -12.65 8.29
C GLY A 373 -29.60 -11.94 8.99
N ASP A 374 -29.91 -12.33 10.23
CA ASP A 374 -30.96 -11.70 11.04
C ASP A 374 -30.71 -10.21 11.29
N LEU A 375 -29.44 -9.81 11.46
CA LEU A 375 -29.03 -8.43 11.67
C LEU A 375 -29.05 -7.63 10.37
N ALA A 376 -28.71 -8.25 9.23
CA ALA A 376 -28.85 -7.64 7.91
C ALA A 376 -30.32 -7.37 7.58
N ASP A 377 -31.22 -8.31 7.90
CA ASP A 377 -32.67 -8.15 7.71
C ASP A 377 -33.24 -6.89 8.39
N GLU A 378 -32.62 -6.40 9.48
CA GLU A 378 -33.06 -5.17 10.17
C GLU A 378 -32.87 -3.90 9.34
N VAL A 379 -31.94 -3.93 8.38
CA VAL A 379 -31.44 -2.76 7.66
C VAL A 379 -31.58 -2.90 6.14
N VAL A 380 -31.88 -4.10 5.64
CA VAL A 380 -32.03 -4.39 4.20
C VAL A 380 -33.11 -3.56 3.53
N ASP A 381 -34.29 -3.40 4.15
CA ASP A 381 -35.36 -2.56 3.58
C ASP A 381 -34.88 -1.10 3.38
N VAL A 382 -34.10 -0.58 4.34
CA VAL A 382 -33.54 0.78 4.27
C VAL A 382 -32.46 0.85 3.19
N ALA A 383 -31.58 -0.15 3.12
CA ALA A 383 -30.53 -0.23 2.11
C ALA A 383 -31.11 -0.34 0.69
N VAL A 384 -32.17 -1.14 0.49
CA VAL A 384 -32.87 -1.26 -0.79
C VAL A 384 -33.51 0.07 -1.19
N ASP A 385 -34.17 0.78 -0.27
CA ASP A 385 -34.75 2.10 -0.57
C ASP A 385 -33.67 3.11 -0.99
N VAL A 386 -32.50 3.14 -0.33
CA VAL A 386 -31.38 4.01 -0.71
C VAL A 386 -30.80 3.63 -2.07
N VAL A 387 -30.59 2.33 -2.31
CA VAL A 387 -30.12 1.82 -3.60
C VAL A 387 -31.09 2.18 -4.73
N GLU A 388 -32.40 1.99 -4.54
CA GLU A 388 -33.40 2.35 -5.55
C GLU A 388 -33.42 3.86 -5.86
N GLU A 389 -33.09 4.71 -4.90
CA GLU A 389 -33.06 6.17 -5.08
C GLU A 389 -31.81 6.66 -5.82
N GLU A 390 -30.64 6.06 -5.56
CA GLU A 390 -29.36 6.54 -6.13
C GLU A 390 -28.88 5.77 -7.37
N LEU A 391 -29.40 4.57 -7.63
CA LEU A 391 -28.88 3.69 -8.69
C LEU A 391 -28.88 4.32 -10.07
N ASP A 392 -29.92 5.07 -10.44
CA ASP A 392 -30.03 5.73 -11.74
C ASP A 392 -29.00 6.87 -11.92
N GLU A 393 -28.55 7.50 -10.84
CA GLU A 393 -27.52 8.54 -10.89
C GLU A 393 -26.13 7.92 -10.93
N GLU A 394 -25.88 6.89 -10.12
CA GLU A 394 -24.61 6.16 -10.07
C GLU A 394 -24.32 5.48 -11.42
N MET A 395 -25.31 4.84 -12.02
CA MET A 395 -25.21 4.23 -13.35
C MET A 395 -24.81 5.22 -14.45
N LYS A 396 -25.21 6.49 -14.34
CA LYS A 396 -24.80 7.53 -15.29
C LYS A 396 -23.35 7.98 -15.08
N GLN A 397 -22.88 7.95 -13.82
CA GLN A 397 -21.49 8.28 -13.51
C GLN A 397 -20.52 7.21 -13.99
N GLU A 398 -20.95 5.93 -13.95
CA GLU A 398 -20.21 4.79 -14.49
C GLU A 398 -20.17 4.76 -16.03
N GLY A 399 -20.87 5.67 -16.72
CA GLY A 399 -20.75 5.84 -18.17
C GLY A 399 -21.43 4.76 -19.01
N VAL A 400 -22.48 4.14 -18.49
CA VAL A 400 -23.21 3.04 -19.17
C VAL A 400 -23.80 3.51 -20.50
N ASP A 401 -23.45 2.83 -21.59
CA ASP A 401 -24.10 3.02 -22.89
C ASP A 401 -25.36 2.15 -22.97
N GLU A 402 -26.44 2.69 -23.55
CA GLU A 402 -27.66 1.90 -23.79
C GLU A 402 -27.39 0.74 -24.78
N ASP A 403 -26.32 0.85 -25.56
CA ASP A 403 -25.85 -0.14 -26.54
C ASP A 403 -24.94 -1.23 -25.94
N ASP A 404 -24.52 -1.13 -24.67
CA ASP A 404 -23.73 -2.16 -23.98
C ASP A 404 -24.50 -3.49 -23.88
N ASP A 405 -23.79 -4.62 -23.88
CA ASP A 405 -24.45 -5.92 -23.77
C ASP A 405 -25.06 -6.18 -22.37
N GLU A 406 -25.98 -7.13 -22.29
CA GLU A 406 -26.78 -7.40 -21.08
C GLU A 406 -25.92 -7.87 -19.89
N GLU A 407 -24.79 -8.54 -20.13
CA GLU A 407 -23.87 -8.97 -19.07
C GLU A 407 -23.02 -7.79 -18.56
N GLU A 408 -22.54 -6.94 -19.47
CA GLU A 408 -21.80 -5.72 -19.13
C GLU A 408 -22.68 -4.74 -18.32
N GLN A 409 -23.92 -4.50 -18.76
CA GLN A 409 -24.87 -3.67 -18.03
C GLN A 409 -25.20 -4.25 -16.64
N LYS A 410 -25.26 -5.58 -16.50
CA LYS A 410 -25.48 -6.25 -15.21
C LYS A 410 -24.28 -6.07 -14.28
N SER A 411 -23.07 -6.22 -14.80
CA SER A 411 -21.82 -5.99 -14.06
C SER A 411 -21.72 -4.55 -13.55
N ILE A 412 -22.01 -3.56 -14.40
CA ILE A 412 -21.98 -2.15 -14.00
C ILE A 412 -23.04 -1.84 -12.94
N ARG A 413 -24.25 -2.41 -13.04
CA ARG A 413 -25.29 -2.26 -12.01
C ARG A 413 -24.86 -2.84 -10.67
N ILE A 414 -24.22 -4.01 -10.66
CA ILE A 414 -23.72 -4.62 -9.41
C ILE A 414 -22.68 -3.69 -8.77
N ARG A 415 -21.73 -3.15 -9.54
CA ARG A 415 -20.75 -2.16 -9.05
C ARG A 415 -21.42 -0.90 -8.51
N ALA A 416 -22.42 -0.35 -9.21
CA ALA A 416 -23.16 0.82 -8.76
C ALA A 416 -23.90 0.56 -7.43
N ILE A 417 -24.57 -0.59 -7.28
CA ILE A 417 -25.22 -1.00 -6.03
C ILE A 417 -24.19 -1.08 -4.89
N GLN A 418 -23.03 -1.69 -5.15
CA GLN A 418 -21.94 -1.78 -4.17
C GLN A 418 -21.40 -0.40 -3.78
N ASN A 419 -21.22 0.52 -4.72
CA ASN A 419 -20.75 1.88 -4.44
C ASN A 419 -21.73 2.65 -3.54
N ILE A 420 -23.03 2.56 -3.83
CA ILE A 420 -24.08 3.16 -3.00
C ILE A 420 -24.05 2.54 -1.58
N MET A 421 -23.98 1.21 -1.48
CA MET A 421 -23.96 0.56 -0.16
C MET A 421 -22.75 0.96 0.69
N ASN A 422 -21.58 1.10 0.06
CA ASN A 422 -20.36 1.52 0.74
C ASN A 422 -20.42 2.98 1.21
N ARG A 423 -20.98 3.87 0.39
CA ARG A 423 -21.17 5.29 0.74
C ARG A 423 -22.04 5.46 1.98
N HIS A 424 -23.04 4.59 2.15
CA HIS A 424 -24.02 4.64 3.23
C HIS A 424 -23.79 3.60 4.33
N VAL A 425 -22.62 2.94 4.38
CA VAL A 425 -22.34 1.83 5.31
C VAL A 425 -22.60 2.18 6.78
N VAL A 426 -22.38 3.44 7.18
CA VAL A 426 -22.63 3.94 8.54
C VAL A 426 -24.13 3.98 8.87
N GLU A 427 -24.96 4.30 7.89
CA GLU A 427 -26.42 4.34 8.02
C GLU A 427 -27.01 2.93 8.15
N PHE A 428 -26.31 1.92 7.60
CA PHE A 428 -26.75 0.53 7.60
C PHE A 428 -26.20 -0.31 8.75
N VAL A 429 -25.48 0.28 9.71
CA VAL A 429 -25.05 -0.47 10.89
C VAL A 429 -26.27 -0.79 11.77
N PRO A 430 -26.59 -2.08 12.04
CA PRO A 430 -27.74 -2.42 12.88
C PRO A 430 -27.59 -1.86 14.30
N GLU A 431 -28.69 -1.37 14.88
CA GLU A 431 -28.70 -0.79 16.24
C GLU A 431 -28.23 -1.78 17.30
N LYS A 432 -28.49 -3.08 17.09
CA LYS A 432 -28.00 -4.15 17.97
C LYS A 432 -26.47 -4.26 17.94
N ILE A 433 -25.83 -4.08 16.79
CA ILE A 433 -24.36 -4.04 16.70
C ILE A 433 -23.83 -2.79 17.40
N LYS A 434 -24.42 -1.61 17.14
CA LYS A 434 -24.03 -0.36 17.83
C LYS A 434 -24.10 -0.51 19.36
N ALA A 435 -25.16 -1.15 19.87
CA ALA A 435 -25.32 -1.38 21.31
C ALA A 435 -24.30 -2.37 21.89
N ARG A 436 -23.89 -3.40 21.14
CA ARG A 436 -22.87 -4.37 21.57
C ARG A 436 -21.48 -3.73 21.65
N ILE A 437 -21.12 -2.91 20.66
CA ILE A 437 -19.87 -2.14 20.64
C ILE A 437 -19.74 -1.29 21.91
N VAL A 438 -20.79 -0.53 22.26
CA VAL A 438 -20.79 0.33 23.46
C VAL A 438 -20.63 -0.47 24.76
N ARG A 439 -21.24 -1.66 24.87
CA ARG A 439 -21.12 -2.51 26.08
C ARG A 439 -19.72 -3.06 26.26
N GLN A 440 -19.07 -3.44 25.16
CA GLN A 440 -17.70 -3.96 25.19
C GLN A 440 -16.71 -2.88 25.63
N GLU A 441 -16.89 -1.64 25.15
CA GLU A 441 -16.10 -0.48 25.61
C GLU A 441 -16.25 -0.24 27.12
N GLN A 442 -17.48 -0.30 27.65
CA GLN A 442 -17.75 -0.15 29.09
C GLN A 442 -17.15 -1.25 29.96
N GLN A 443 -16.86 -2.43 29.39
CA GLN A 443 -16.22 -3.54 30.10
C GLN A 443 -14.69 -3.50 30.02
N SER A 444 -14.13 -2.73 29.07
CA SER A 444 -12.70 -2.56 28.86
C SER A 444 -12.09 -1.38 29.64
N GLN A 445 -12.93 -0.51 30.21
CA GLN A 445 -12.57 0.59 31.12
C GLN A 445 -12.78 0.16 32.57
#